data_AF-A0A1X1GXM4-F1
#
_entry.id   AF-A0A1X1GXM4-F1
#
_cell.length_a   1.000
_cell.length_b   1.000
_cell.length_c   1.000
_cell.angle_alpha   90.00
_cell.angle_beta   90.00
_cell.angle_gamma   90.00
#
_symmetry.space_group_name_H-M   'P 1'
#
loop_
_entity.id
_entity.type
_entity.pdbx_description
1 polymer ?
#
loop_
_entity_poly.entity_id
_entity_poly.type
_entity_poly.pdbx_seq_one_letter_code
_entity_poly.pdbx_strand_id
1 'polypeptide(L)'
;MFFFYFFADNEITAVNTEELEGYDGSINASSVDDFYNQVKSNGLEISDEILEDVEEAFADLDDEEQDVVPEGFRIKHWVSNRSFGELVDMFKHNEIEKPEMQRKFVWTSLKSSRLIESIILGLPIPPLFLLEVDDNRYEIIDGYQRLTTLYNFIEGHPWTGLKSDKKNITSRLSRKNVFPEIAGKSFKELPEEYQRKIRRSTISLVEFKQLNPGDFSSKYLIFERINTGSEKLNGMQIRKSLAYGPFIESLYSAASRSDNYLSLFTSTQIKKDLHVEAFLRILAMSDIYYGKFKSSKQGIKNILDEYGEQKKSESISEEVISKLFSSLDQLLEFFEAKKLFRRVNANRDIEGILNFGILESLLGVMVFGGYKLPDNFNEKYINHMGQLFDGYLLDESHNPFSTSTGSVSSIKKRFEIFEGMLEK
;
A
#
# COMPACT_ATOMS: atom_id res chain seq x y z
N MET A 1 -24.09 0.90 5.34
CA MET A 1 -23.43 -0.43 5.39
C MET A 1 -23.92 -1.13 6.64
N PHE A 2 -24.29 -2.41 6.54
CA PHE A 2 -24.68 -3.20 7.71
C PHE A 2 -23.44 -3.83 8.34
N PHE A 3 -23.35 -3.73 9.66
CA PHE A 3 -22.34 -4.36 10.49
C PHE A 3 -23.03 -5.26 11.50
N PHE A 4 -22.77 -6.56 11.43
CA PHE A 4 -23.23 -7.58 12.38
C PHE A 4 -22.16 -7.79 13.43
N TYR A 5 -22.55 -7.84 14.70
CA TYR A 5 -21.58 -7.84 15.80
C TYR A 5 -21.89 -8.88 16.88
N PHE A 6 -20.84 -9.30 17.57
CA PHE A 6 -20.92 -10.04 18.82
C PHE A 6 -20.61 -9.08 19.99
N PHE A 7 -21.25 -9.26 21.14
CA PHE A 7 -20.89 -8.51 22.34
C PHE A 7 -20.75 -9.40 23.57
N ALA A 8 -19.81 -9.04 24.44
CA ALA A 8 -19.63 -9.66 25.76
C ALA A 8 -19.34 -8.56 26.77
N ASP A 9 -19.93 -8.63 27.96
CA ASP A 9 -19.73 -7.64 29.03
C ASP A 9 -19.97 -6.17 28.59
N ASN A 10 -20.99 -5.96 27.76
CA ASN A 10 -21.32 -4.68 27.10
C ASN A 10 -20.28 -4.14 26.10
N GLU A 11 -19.26 -4.91 25.72
CA GLU A 11 -18.27 -4.53 24.72
C GLU A 11 -18.46 -5.33 23.43
N ILE A 12 -18.41 -4.67 22.26
CA ILE A 12 -18.36 -5.33 20.97
C ILE A 12 -17.03 -6.06 20.83
N THR A 13 -17.07 -7.37 20.63
CA THR A 13 -15.88 -8.23 20.55
C THR A 13 -15.48 -8.61 19.13
N ALA A 14 -16.41 -8.49 18.17
CA ALA A 14 -16.18 -8.75 16.76
C ALA A 14 -17.26 -8.08 15.91
N VAL A 15 -16.88 -7.67 14.69
CA VAL A 15 -17.77 -7.06 13.71
C VAL A 15 -17.56 -7.70 12.33
N ASN A 16 -18.62 -7.81 11.53
CA ASN A 16 -18.55 -8.32 10.17
C ASN A 16 -19.60 -7.62 9.29
N THR A 17 -19.32 -7.53 7.99
CA THR A 17 -20.20 -6.91 7.00
C THR A 17 -21.16 -7.91 6.36
N GLU A 18 -20.92 -9.22 6.56
CA GLU A 18 -21.79 -10.31 6.12
C GLU A 18 -22.58 -10.93 7.29
N GLU A 19 -23.86 -11.21 7.05
CA GLU A 19 -24.73 -11.86 8.03
C GLU A 19 -24.43 -13.36 8.10
N LEU A 20 -24.04 -13.85 9.28
CA LEU A 20 -23.86 -15.26 9.60
C LEU A 20 -24.74 -15.64 10.81
N GLU A 21 -24.96 -16.95 11.02
CA GLU A 21 -25.67 -17.41 12.21
C GLU A 21 -24.87 -17.11 13.48
N GLY A 22 -25.55 -16.50 14.48
CA GLY A 22 -25.03 -16.35 15.84
C GLY A 22 -24.70 -14.93 16.28
N TYR A 23 -24.74 -13.91 15.40
CA TYR A 23 -24.53 -12.51 15.80
C TYR A 23 -25.58 -12.02 16.78
N ASP A 24 -25.16 -11.18 17.74
CA ASP A 24 -26.02 -10.66 18.80
C ASP A 24 -26.85 -9.44 18.35
N GLY A 25 -26.41 -8.75 17.29
CA GLY A 25 -27.11 -7.60 16.75
C GLY A 25 -26.51 -7.09 15.43
N SER A 26 -27.13 -6.04 14.88
CA SER A 26 -26.62 -5.32 13.71
C SER A 26 -26.77 -3.80 13.84
N ILE A 27 -25.86 -3.07 13.20
CA ILE A 27 -25.86 -1.61 13.10
C ILE A 27 -25.79 -1.26 11.62
N ASN A 28 -26.70 -0.42 11.15
CA ASN A 28 -26.61 0.15 9.80
C ASN A 28 -26.00 1.54 9.91
N ALA A 29 -24.77 1.67 9.44
CA ALA A 29 -24.01 2.91 9.52
C ALA A 29 -23.63 3.44 8.14
N SER A 30 -23.72 4.75 7.99
CA SER A 30 -23.31 5.50 6.79
C SER A 30 -21.85 5.97 6.84
N SER A 31 -21.25 5.98 8.02
CA SER A 31 -19.84 6.31 8.26
C SER A 31 -19.34 5.65 9.54
N VAL A 32 -18.03 5.67 9.77
CA VAL A 32 -17.41 5.23 11.04
C VAL A 32 -18.00 6.01 12.23
N ASP A 33 -18.29 7.31 12.07
CA ASP A 33 -18.90 8.13 13.12
C ASP A 33 -20.32 7.72 13.42
N ASP A 34 -21.13 7.46 12.39
CA ASP A 34 -22.49 6.98 12.54
C ASP A 34 -22.51 5.62 13.25
N PHE A 35 -21.60 4.71 12.87
CA PHE A 35 -21.41 3.43 13.55
C PHE A 35 -21.08 3.63 15.03
N TYR A 36 -20.04 4.40 15.34
CA TYR A 36 -19.59 4.65 16.70
C TYR A 36 -20.69 5.30 17.56
N ASN A 37 -21.40 6.28 17.01
CA ASN A 37 -22.51 6.95 17.70
C ASN A 37 -23.65 5.97 18.00
N GLN A 38 -24.00 5.10 17.06
CA GLN A 38 -25.02 4.07 17.27
C GLN A 38 -24.60 3.06 18.35
N VAL A 39 -23.33 2.61 18.34
CA VAL A 39 -22.76 1.74 19.40
C VAL A 39 -22.92 2.40 20.78
N LYS A 40 -22.50 3.66 20.92
CA LYS A 40 -22.63 4.39 22.19
C LYS A 40 -24.08 4.63 22.59
N SER A 41 -24.96 4.96 21.64
CA SER A 41 -26.39 5.15 21.92
C SER A 41 -27.08 3.88 22.40
N ASN A 42 -26.56 2.71 22.01
CA ASN A 42 -27.01 1.39 22.45
C ASN A 42 -26.39 0.97 23.80
N GLY A 43 -25.58 1.84 24.44
CA GLY A 43 -24.95 1.54 25.72
C GLY A 43 -23.81 0.51 25.63
N LEU A 44 -23.26 0.31 24.43
CA LEU A 44 -22.16 -0.61 24.19
C LEU A 44 -20.81 0.11 24.17
N GLU A 45 -19.76 -0.61 24.53
CA GLU A 45 -18.36 -0.22 24.37
C GLU A 45 -17.76 -0.87 23.13
N ILE A 46 -16.67 -0.30 22.63
CA ILE A 46 -15.96 -0.77 21.45
C ILE A 46 -14.47 -0.48 21.61
N SER A 47 -13.65 -1.46 21.26
CA SER A 47 -12.20 -1.31 21.28
C SER A 47 -11.69 -0.58 20.03
N ASP A 48 -10.49 0.01 20.12
CA ASP A 48 -9.82 0.63 18.98
C ASP A 48 -9.62 -0.40 17.83
N GLU A 49 -9.43 -1.69 18.15
CA GLU A 49 -9.24 -2.78 17.17
C GLU A 49 -10.51 -3.00 16.32
N ILE A 50 -11.68 -3.09 16.94
CA ILE A 50 -12.94 -3.23 16.19
C ILE A 50 -13.25 -1.95 15.40
N LEU A 51 -12.89 -0.78 15.92
CA LEU A 51 -13.07 0.46 15.17
C LEU A 51 -12.14 0.53 13.94
N GLU A 52 -10.93 -0.02 14.02
CA GLU A 52 -10.04 -0.22 12.86
C GLU A 52 -10.68 -1.16 11.83
N ASP A 53 -11.29 -2.27 12.24
CA ASP A 53 -11.98 -3.20 11.33
C ASP A 53 -13.16 -2.53 10.59
N VAL A 54 -13.91 -1.66 11.29
CA VAL A 54 -14.99 -0.87 10.70
C VAL A 54 -14.47 0.16 9.71
N GLU A 55 -13.38 0.85 10.04
CA GLU A 55 -12.75 1.80 9.12
C GLU A 55 -12.19 1.09 7.87
N GLU A 56 -11.59 -0.10 8.04
CA GLU A 56 -11.12 -0.94 6.93
C GLU A 56 -12.30 -1.38 6.04
N ALA A 57 -13.43 -1.79 6.63
CA ALA A 57 -14.63 -2.16 5.87
C ALA A 57 -15.23 -0.98 5.07
N PHE A 58 -15.26 0.23 5.63
CA PHE A 58 -15.69 1.42 4.90
C PHE A 58 -14.70 1.83 3.80
N ALA A 59 -13.39 1.68 4.05
CA ALA A 59 -12.36 1.93 3.05
C ALA A 59 -12.46 0.93 1.89
N ASP A 60 -12.70 -0.34 2.18
CA ASP A 60 -12.89 -1.39 1.18
C ASP A 60 -14.12 -1.12 0.31
N LEU A 61 -15.23 -0.64 0.89
CA LEU A 61 -16.39 -0.20 0.10
C LEU A 61 -16.07 0.97 -0.83
N ASP A 62 -15.38 1.99 -0.33
CA ASP A 62 -14.97 3.14 -1.14
C ASP A 62 -14.04 2.71 -2.29
N ASP A 63 -13.18 1.71 -2.05
CA ASP A 63 -12.31 1.11 -3.06
C ASP A 63 -13.12 0.26 -4.06
N GLU A 64 -14.11 -0.54 -3.63
CA GLU A 64 -14.99 -1.32 -4.50
C GLU A 64 -15.87 -0.43 -5.41
N GLU A 65 -16.40 0.68 -4.88
CA GLU A 65 -17.13 1.68 -5.68
C GLU A 65 -16.23 2.43 -6.67
N GLN A 66 -14.94 2.58 -6.36
CA GLN A 66 -13.93 3.18 -7.25
C GLN A 66 -13.32 2.18 -8.24
N ASP A 67 -13.47 0.87 -8.01
CA ASP A 67 -13.04 -0.22 -8.89
C ASP A 67 -13.93 -0.38 -10.14
N VAL A 68 -14.90 0.53 -10.33
CA VAL A 68 -15.59 0.72 -11.61
C VAL A 68 -14.56 1.15 -12.64
N VAL A 69 -14.06 0.14 -13.37
CA VAL A 69 -13.15 0.29 -14.50
C VAL A 69 -13.69 1.41 -15.40
N PRO A 70 -12.96 2.53 -15.57
CA PRO A 70 -13.45 3.68 -16.32
C PRO A 70 -13.94 3.26 -17.70
N GLU A 71 -15.06 3.84 -18.15
CA GLU A 71 -15.63 3.56 -19.46
C GLU A 71 -14.55 3.77 -20.54
N GLY A 72 -14.24 2.72 -21.32
CA GLY A 72 -13.18 2.75 -22.33
C GLY A 72 -11.83 2.13 -21.93
N PHE A 73 -11.69 1.59 -20.72
CA PHE A 73 -10.52 0.78 -20.35
C PHE A 73 -10.44 -0.48 -21.21
N ARG A 74 -9.32 -0.66 -21.92
CA ARG A 74 -9.13 -1.80 -22.82
C ARG A 74 -7.77 -2.44 -22.58
N ILE A 75 -7.78 -3.58 -21.91
CA ILE A 75 -6.61 -4.44 -21.79
C ILE A 75 -6.72 -5.56 -22.83
N LYS A 76 -5.70 -5.70 -23.67
CA LYS A 76 -5.53 -6.92 -24.46
C LYS A 76 -4.68 -7.89 -23.65
N HIS A 77 -5.11 -9.14 -23.57
CA HIS A 77 -4.28 -10.21 -23.01
C HIS A 77 -4.16 -11.36 -24.01
N TRP A 78 -3.08 -12.12 -23.90
CA TRP A 78 -2.90 -13.37 -24.62
C TRP A 78 -2.02 -14.31 -23.79
N VAL A 79 -2.07 -15.59 -24.16
CA VAL A 79 -1.23 -16.62 -23.54
C VAL A 79 -0.23 -17.12 -24.55
N SER A 80 1.03 -17.19 -24.15
CA SER A 80 2.10 -17.79 -24.95
C SER A 80 2.87 -18.81 -24.11
N ASN A 81 3.71 -19.62 -24.76
CA ASN A 81 4.66 -20.50 -24.07
C ASN A 81 6.05 -20.17 -24.57
N ARG A 82 6.98 -19.92 -23.65
CA ARG A 82 8.40 -19.69 -23.96
C ARG A 82 9.28 -20.67 -23.21
N SER A 83 10.43 -20.99 -23.81
CA SER A 83 11.43 -21.82 -23.14
C SER A 83 12.12 -21.04 -22.03
N PHE A 84 12.59 -21.72 -20.97
CA PHE A 84 13.37 -21.04 -19.94
C PHE A 84 14.68 -20.46 -20.47
N GLY A 85 15.29 -21.09 -21.48
CA GLY A 85 16.46 -20.52 -22.16
C GLY A 85 16.16 -19.16 -22.77
N GLU A 86 15.07 -19.07 -23.54
CA GLU A 86 14.61 -17.83 -24.17
C GLU A 86 14.29 -16.75 -23.12
N LEU A 87 13.55 -17.09 -22.06
CA LEU A 87 13.24 -16.14 -20.99
C LEU A 87 14.49 -15.62 -20.26
N VAL A 88 15.50 -16.48 -20.09
CA VAL A 88 16.79 -16.08 -19.52
C VAL A 88 17.55 -15.14 -20.45
N ASP A 89 17.49 -15.37 -21.75
CA ASP A 89 18.08 -14.47 -22.74
C ASP A 89 17.35 -13.12 -22.78
N MET A 90 16.01 -13.12 -22.79
CA MET A 90 15.20 -11.89 -22.72
C MET A 90 15.52 -11.09 -21.45
N PHE A 91 15.59 -11.75 -20.29
CA PHE A 91 15.93 -11.11 -19.02
C PHE A 91 17.36 -10.56 -18.99
N LYS A 92 18.31 -11.27 -19.62
CA LYS A 92 19.71 -10.84 -19.74
C LYS A 92 19.88 -9.57 -20.58
N HIS A 93 19.08 -9.42 -21.63
CA HIS A 93 19.14 -8.28 -22.55
C HIS A 93 18.21 -7.13 -22.18
N ASN A 94 17.61 -7.16 -20.98
CA ASN A 94 16.63 -6.18 -20.49
C ASN A 94 15.38 -6.07 -21.39
N GLU A 95 14.99 -7.16 -22.06
CA GLU A 95 13.70 -7.25 -22.75
C GLU A 95 12.57 -7.59 -21.77
N ILE A 96 12.91 -8.29 -20.68
CA ILE A 96 12.04 -8.43 -19.49
C ILE A 96 12.72 -7.70 -18.35
N GLU A 97 12.13 -6.61 -17.93
CA GLU A 97 12.58 -5.82 -16.81
C GLU A 97 11.85 -6.24 -15.54
N LYS A 98 12.59 -6.23 -14.44
CA LYS A 98 12.03 -6.34 -13.11
C LYS A 98 11.30 -5.02 -12.79
N PRO A 99 10.07 -5.05 -12.25
CA PRO A 99 9.51 -3.88 -11.60
C PRO A 99 10.51 -3.38 -10.56
N GLU A 100 10.86 -2.11 -10.65
CA GLU A 100 11.86 -1.49 -9.77
C GLU A 100 11.58 -1.81 -8.28
N MET A 101 10.30 -2.03 -7.92
CA MET A 101 9.79 -2.32 -6.58
C MET A 101 9.94 -3.73 -6.04
N GLN A 102 10.19 -4.74 -6.87
CA GLN A 102 10.11 -6.10 -6.34
C GLN A 102 11.19 -6.30 -5.28
N ARG A 103 10.82 -6.85 -4.11
CA ARG A 103 11.76 -7.07 -2.99
C ARG A 103 13.08 -7.66 -3.52
N LYS A 104 14.22 -7.25 -2.92
CA LYS A 104 15.50 -7.96 -3.08
C LYS A 104 15.22 -9.45 -3.10
N PHE A 105 15.84 -10.20 -4.00
CA PHE A 105 15.61 -11.64 -4.10
C PHE A 105 15.61 -12.31 -2.71
N VAL A 106 14.45 -12.82 -2.28
CA VAL A 106 14.20 -13.31 -0.91
C VAL A 106 14.15 -14.83 -0.83
N TRP A 107 14.13 -15.52 -1.97
CA TRP A 107 14.09 -16.97 -1.97
C TRP A 107 15.37 -17.54 -1.36
N THR A 108 15.19 -18.50 -0.45
CA THR A 108 16.30 -19.25 0.13
C THR A 108 16.90 -20.20 -0.92
N SER A 109 18.16 -20.59 -0.73
CA SER A 109 18.82 -21.59 -1.59
C SER A 109 17.97 -22.86 -1.73
N LEU A 110 17.31 -23.30 -0.67
CA LEU A 110 16.41 -24.46 -0.71
C LEU A 110 15.20 -24.22 -1.62
N LYS A 111 14.50 -23.08 -1.48
CA LYS A 111 13.33 -22.75 -2.30
C LYS A 111 13.69 -22.65 -3.79
N SER A 112 14.81 -21.99 -4.10
CA SER A 112 15.38 -21.94 -5.44
C SER A 112 15.73 -23.32 -5.99
N SER A 113 16.30 -24.20 -5.17
CA SER A 113 16.67 -25.55 -5.59
C SER A 113 15.44 -26.42 -5.90
N ARG A 114 14.35 -26.29 -5.14
CA ARG A 114 13.09 -27.02 -5.41
C ARG A 114 12.43 -26.59 -6.72
N LEU A 115 12.57 -25.33 -7.13
CA LEU A 115 12.12 -24.89 -8.45
C LEU A 115 12.91 -25.61 -9.56
N ILE A 116 14.25 -25.62 -9.47
CA ILE A 116 15.09 -26.31 -10.46
C ILE A 116 14.77 -27.81 -10.50
N GLU A 117 14.62 -28.44 -9.34
CA GLU A 117 14.18 -29.84 -9.24
C GLU A 117 12.83 -30.07 -9.91
N SER A 118 11.84 -29.20 -9.68
CA SER A 118 10.51 -29.29 -10.30
C SER A 118 10.60 -29.24 -11.84
N ILE A 119 11.47 -28.40 -12.39
CA ILE A 119 11.73 -28.32 -13.83
C ILE A 119 12.35 -29.62 -14.35
N ILE A 120 13.32 -30.17 -13.63
CA ILE A 120 13.96 -31.45 -13.99
C ILE A 120 12.97 -32.61 -13.87
N LEU A 121 12.02 -32.57 -12.95
CA LEU A 121 10.98 -33.59 -12.82
C LEU A 121 9.84 -33.41 -13.85
N GLY A 122 9.71 -32.24 -14.46
CA GLY A 122 8.62 -31.93 -15.37
C GLY A 122 7.30 -31.63 -14.63
N LEU A 123 7.39 -31.17 -13.38
CA LEU A 123 6.21 -30.75 -12.62
C LEU A 123 5.67 -29.42 -13.16
N PRO A 124 4.34 -29.19 -13.09
CA PRO A 124 3.75 -27.93 -13.51
C PRO A 124 4.26 -26.78 -12.65
N ILE A 125 4.61 -25.68 -13.30
CA ILE A 125 5.03 -24.42 -12.67
C ILE A 125 3.96 -23.39 -13.02
N PRO A 126 3.53 -22.55 -12.06
CA PRO A 126 2.53 -21.52 -12.35
C PRO A 126 2.97 -20.62 -13.51
N PRO A 127 2.07 -19.93 -14.22
CA PRO A 127 2.45 -19.02 -15.29
C PRO A 127 3.28 -17.83 -14.77
N LEU A 128 3.98 -17.15 -15.68
CA LEU A 128 4.54 -15.81 -15.43
C LEU A 128 3.55 -14.77 -15.99
N PHE A 129 3.41 -13.64 -15.30
CA PHE A 129 2.56 -12.54 -15.75
C PHE A 129 3.43 -11.37 -16.18
N LEU A 130 3.26 -10.92 -17.41
CA LEU A 130 4.09 -9.90 -18.04
C LEU A 130 3.22 -8.76 -18.59
N LEU A 131 3.63 -7.52 -18.36
CA LEU A 131 3.02 -6.34 -18.95
C LEU A 131 3.92 -5.83 -20.08
N GLU A 132 3.42 -5.78 -21.30
CA GLU A 132 4.12 -5.16 -22.43
C GLU A 132 4.07 -3.63 -22.25
N VAL A 133 5.24 -3.02 -22.00
CA VAL A 133 5.40 -1.58 -21.75
C VAL A 133 5.82 -0.79 -23.00
N ASP A 134 6.52 -1.45 -23.92
CA ASP A 134 6.92 -0.93 -25.23
C ASP A 134 7.14 -2.12 -26.17
N ASP A 135 7.17 -1.93 -27.48
CA ASP A 135 7.21 -3.01 -28.50
C ASP A 135 8.18 -4.17 -28.13
N ASN A 136 7.61 -5.29 -27.66
CA ASN A 136 8.31 -6.49 -27.14
C ASN A 136 9.24 -6.29 -25.93
N ARG A 137 9.08 -5.20 -25.19
CA ARG A 137 9.64 -4.99 -23.85
C ARG A 137 8.57 -5.18 -22.80
N TYR A 138 8.93 -5.92 -21.77
CA TYR A 138 8.00 -6.39 -20.76
C TYR A 138 8.46 -6.02 -19.36
N GLU A 139 7.50 -5.69 -18.51
CA GLU A 139 7.67 -5.60 -17.06
C GLU A 139 7.05 -6.83 -16.40
N ILE A 140 7.77 -7.52 -15.51
CA ILE A 140 7.26 -8.73 -14.85
C ILE A 140 6.31 -8.41 -13.69
N ILE A 141 5.02 -8.68 -13.86
CA ILE A 141 3.99 -8.46 -12.83
C ILE A 141 4.06 -9.53 -11.74
N ASP A 142 4.16 -10.81 -12.13
CA ASP A 142 4.37 -11.92 -11.21
C ASP A 142 5.35 -12.97 -11.75
N GLY A 143 6.07 -13.61 -10.84
CA GLY A 143 7.00 -14.70 -11.14
C GLY A 143 8.47 -14.31 -11.19
N TYR A 144 8.83 -13.09 -10.78
CA TYR A 144 10.22 -12.62 -10.75
C TYR A 144 11.18 -13.50 -9.95
N GLN A 145 10.77 -14.02 -8.79
CA GLN A 145 11.65 -14.89 -8.01
C GLN A 145 11.94 -16.20 -8.76
N ARG A 146 11.00 -16.68 -9.59
CA ARG A 146 11.16 -17.86 -10.44
C ARG A 146 12.11 -17.56 -11.61
N LEU A 147 11.85 -16.48 -12.36
CA LEU A 147 12.70 -16.05 -13.48
C LEU A 147 14.13 -15.72 -13.02
N THR A 148 14.28 -15.00 -11.92
CA THR A 148 15.58 -14.66 -11.33
C THR A 148 16.33 -15.90 -10.84
N THR A 149 15.63 -16.87 -10.24
CA THR A 149 16.24 -18.15 -9.85
C THR A 149 16.83 -18.86 -11.07
N LEU A 150 16.09 -18.90 -12.18
CA LEU A 150 16.53 -19.52 -13.42
C LEU A 150 17.71 -18.79 -14.05
N TYR A 151 17.60 -17.48 -14.20
CA TYR A 151 18.66 -16.61 -14.72
C TYR A 151 19.96 -16.79 -13.92
N ASN A 152 19.89 -16.67 -12.59
CA ASN A 152 21.06 -16.80 -11.74
C ASN A 152 21.67 -18.21 -11.79
N PHE A 153 20.83 -19.26 -11.83
CA PHE A 153 21.33 -20.63 -11.89
C PHE A 153 22.05 -20.94 -13.20
N ILE A 154 21.44 -20.57 -14.33
CA ILE A 154 21.95 -20.88 -15.67
C ILE A 154 23.21 -20.07 -15.98
N GLU A 155 23.24 -18.78 -15.64
CA GLU A 155 24.42 -17.93 -15.84
C GLU A 155 25.51 -18.17 -14.78
N GLY A 156 25.20 -18.89 -13.71
CA GLY A 156 26.13 -19.21 -12.63
C GLY A 156 26.41 -18.03 -11.68
N HIS A 157 25.46 -17.10 -11.57
CA HIS A 157 25.48 -16.00 -10.62
C HIS A 157 25.12 -16.47 -9.21
N PRO A 158 25.41 -15.67 -8.16
CA PRO A 158 24.86 -15.94 -6.84
C PRO A 158 23.33 -15.92 -6.87
N TRP A 159 22.68 -16.71 -6.00
CA TRP A 159 21.22 -16.69 -5.87
C TRP A 159 20.68 -15.27 -5.63
N THR A 160 21.41 -14.45 -4.88
CA THR A 160 21.06 -13.05 -4.58
C THR A 160 21.42 -12.05 -5.68
N GLY A 161 21.88 -12.51 -6.85
CA GLY A 161 22.45 -11.67 -7.90
C GLY A 161 23.90 -11.25 -7.64
N LEU A 162 24.51 -10.65 -8.65
CA LEU A 162 25.88 -10.14 -8.63
C LEU A 162 25.99 -8.93 -7.69
N LYS A 163 27.11 -8.86 -6.95
CA LYS A 163 27.45 -7.72 -6.08
C LYS A 163 28.79 -7.15 -6.52
N SER A 164 28.88 -5.82 -6.62
CA SER A 164 30.11 -5.11 -7.00
C SER A 164 31.21 -5.23 -5.94
N ASP A 165 30.82 -5.22 -4.65
CA ASP A 165 31.77 -5.13 -3.54
C ASP A 165 32.04 -6.46 -2.81
N LYS A 166 31.56 -7.59 -3.35
CA LYS A 166 31.69 -8.91 -2.69
C LYS A 166 32.05 -10.00 -3.68
N LYS A 167 32.73 -11.04 -3.17
CA LYS A 167 33.01 -12.25 -3.94
C LYS A 167 31.71 -12.91 -4.37
N ASN A 168 31.48 -13.00 -5.68
CA ASN A 168 30.30 -13.63 -6.26
C ASN A 168 30.47 -15.16 -6.24
N ILE A 169 29.70 -15.82 -5.37
CA ILE A 169 29.68 -17.28 -5.23
C ILE A 169 28.60 -17.83 -6.16
N THR A 170 28.98 -18.71 -7.09
CA THR A 170 28.05 -19.39 -8.00
C THR A 170 26.93 -20.11 -7.25
N SER A 171 25.70 -19.92 -7.71
CA SER A 171 24.53 -20.67 -7.25
C SER A 171 24.74 -22.18 -7.34
N ARG A 172 24.49 -22.88 -6.25
CA ARG A 172 24.52 -24.33 -6.15
C ARG A 172 23.22 -24.82 -5.55
N LEU A 173 22.76 -25.96 -6.02
CA LEU A 173 21.57 -26.61 -5.47
C LEU A 173 21.82 -27.03 -4.01
N SER A 174 20.76 -26.96 -3.21
CA SER A 174 20.75 -27.35 -1.81
C SER A 174 21.26 -28.79 -1.66
N ARG A 175 21.99 -29.06 -0.58
CA ARG A 175 22.36 -30.44 -0.21
C ARG A 175 21.25 -31.18 0.53
N LYS A 176 20.17 -30.48 0.89
CA LYS A 176 19.03 -30.98 1.64
C LYS A 176 17.77 -30.89 0.78
N ASN A 177 16.88 -31.87 0.92
CA ASN A 177 15.52 -31.86 0.34
C ASN A 177 15.49 -31.59 -1.17
N VAL A 178 16.47 -32.13 -1.88
CA VAL A 178 16.49 -32.33 -3.34
C VAL A 178 17.04 -33.74 -3.61
N PHE A 179 16.73 -34.33 -4.76
CA PHE A 179 17.19 -35.69 -5.04
C PHE A 179 18.73 -35.78 -5.17
N PRO A 180 19.35 -36.93 -4.77
CA PRO A 180 20.79 -37.01 -4.56
C PRO A 180 21.66 -36.65 -5.76
N GLU A 181 21.18 -36.92 -6.98
CA GLU A 181 21.95 -36.74 -8.21
C GLU A 181 22.25 -35.27 -8.55
N ILE A 182 21.46 -34.33 -8.02
CA ILE A 182 21.60 -32.88 -8.28
C ILE A 182 22.10 -32.10 -7.06
N ALA A 183 22.09 -32.72 -5.88
CA ALA A 183 22.44 -32.08 -4.62
C ALA A 183 23.83 -31.45 -4.65
N GLY A 184 23.94 -30.16 -4.29
CA GLY A 184 25.22 -29.43 -4.24
C GLY A 184 25.82 -29.01 -5.58
N LYS A 185 25.21 -29.39 -6.71
CA LYS A 185 25.73 -29.08 -8.06
C LYS A 185 25.31 -27.68 -8.50
N SER A 186 26.21 -27.00 -9.22
CA SER A 186 25.92 -25.84 -10.05
C SER A 186 25.39 -26.29 -11.42
N PHE A 187 24.83 -25.36 -12.21
CA PHE A 187 24.30 -25.68 -13.53
C PHE A 187 25.32 -26.41 -14.42
N LYS A 188 26.58 -25.96 -14.43
CA LYS A 188 27.66 -26.57 -15.24
C LYS A 188 28.07 -27.98 -14.77
N GLU A 189 27.82 -28.33 -13.52
CA GLU A 189 28.14 -29.64 -12.95
C GLU A 189 26.99 -30.64 -13.09
N LEU A 190 25.82 -30.20 -13.54
CA LEU A 190 24.70 -31.09 -13.83
C LEU A 190 25.01 -31.96 -15.07
N PRO A 191 24.50 -33.21 -15.12
CA PRO A 191 24.46 -33.97 -16.35
C PRO A 191 23.88 -33.16 -17.51
N GLU A 192 24.43 -33.31 -18.72
CA GLU A 192 23.97 -32.53 -19.87
C GLU A 192 22.48 -32.69 -20.15
N GLU A 193 21.92 -33.86 -19.85
CA GLU A 193 20.49 -34.11 -19.97
C GLU A 193 19.67 -33.15 -19.11
N TYR A 194 20.05 -32.95 -17.86
CA TYR A 194 19.37 -32.00 -16.96
C TYR A 194 19.61 -30.56 -17.39
N GLN A 195 20.80 -30.21 -17.89
CA GLN A 195 21.05 -28.88 -18.46
C GLN A 195 20.13 -28.60 -19.66
N ARG A 196 19.99 -29.57 -20.57
CA ARG A 196 19.07 -29.49 -21.72
C ARG A 196 17.62 -29.40 -21.27
N LYS A 197 17.21 -30.23 -20.30
CA LYS A 197 15.85 -30.22 -19.76
C LYS A 197 15.51 -28.87 -19.16
N ILE A 198 16.38 -28.30 -18.33
CA ILE A 198 16.18 -26.97 -17.75
C ILE A 198 16.02 -25.90 -18.83
N ARG A 199 16.89 -25.85 -19.84
CA ARG A 199 16.83 -24.81 -20.89
C ARG A 199 15.61 -24.96 -21.80
N ARG A 200 15.20 -26.20 -22.11
CA ARG A 200 14.16 -26.49 -23.11
C ARG A 200 12.75 -26.60 -22.52
N SER A 201 12.63 -26.83 -21.22
CA SER A 201 11.32 -26.77 -20.56
C SER A 201 10.68 -25.41 -20.79
N THR A 202 9.38 -25.44 -21.07
CA THR A 202 8.58 -24.25 -21.35
C THR A 202 7.69 -23.90 -20.17
N ILE A 203 7.38 -22.61 -20.04
CA ILE A 203 6.42 -22.09 -19.06
C ILE A 203 5.42 -21.21 -19.80
N SER A 204 4.17 -21.23 -19.32
CA SER A 204 3.13 -20.35 -19.84
C SER A 204 3.33 -18.92 -19.37
N LEU A 205 3.14 -17.98 -20.29
CA LEU A 205 3.15 -16.55 -20.05
C LEU A 205 1.73 -16.04 -20.26
N VAL A 206 1.26 -15.25 -19.30
CA VAL A 206 0.05 -14.44 -19.44
C VAL A 206 0.54 -13.01 -19.67
N GLU A 207 0.41 -12.54 -20.90
CA GLU A 207 0.90 -11.23 -21.32
C GLU A 207 -0.26 -10.25 -21.43
N PHE A 208 -0.04 -9.01 -20.99
CA PHE A 208 -1.01 -7.93 -21.04
C PHE A 208 -0.45 -6.74 -21.80
N LYS A 209 -1.30 -6.05 -22.56
CA LYS A 209 -1.01 -4.75 -23.16
C LYS A 209 -2.16 -3.80 -22.88
N GLN A 210 -1.86 -2.64 -22.31
CA GLN A 210 -2.83 -1.57 -22.13
C GLN A 210 -3.06 -0.89 -23.48
N LEU A 211 -4.29 -0.93 -23.99
CA LEU A 211 -4.67 -0.22 -25.21
C LEU A 211 -5.22 1.17 -24.90
N ASN A 212 -5.95 1.31 -23.79
CA ASN A 212 -6.49 2.58 -23.28
C ASN A 212 -6.74 2.48 -21.77
N PRO A 213 -6.57 3.58 -21.00
CA PRO A 213 -5.98 4.87 -21.40
C PRO A 213 -4.47 4.76 -21.71
N GLY A 214 -3.84 5.81 -22.25
CA GLY A 214 -2.39 5.80 -22.55
C GLY A 214 -1.48 5.96 -21.32
N ASP A 215 -1.95 5.54 -20.14
CA ASP A 215 -1.18 5.52 -18.90
C ASP A 215 -0.80 4.07 -18.54
N PHE A 216 -0.26 3.84 -17.34
CA PHE A 216 0.08 2.50 -16.84
C PHE A 216 -0.89 1.99 -15.78
N SER A 217 -2.10 2.56 -15.65
CA SER A 217 -3.04 2.19 -14.58
C SER A 217 -3.53 0.74 -14.65
N SER A 218 -3.47 0.07 -15.81
CA SER A 218 -3.84 -1.36 -15.92
C SER A 218 -2.95 -2.28 -15.09
N LYS A 219 -1.69 -1.89 -14.85
CA LYS A 219 -0.77 -2.68 -14.03
C LYS A 219 -1.27 -2.81 -12.59
N TYR A 220 -1.89 -1.76 -12.06
CA TYR A 220 -2.53 -1.74 -10.73
C TYR A 220 -3.70 -2.71 -10.68
N LEU A 221 -4.63 -2.57 -11.63
CA LEU A 221 -5.82 -3.43 -11.70
C LEU A 221 -5.45 -4.91 -11.89
N ILE A 222 -4.49 -5.22 -12.77
CA ILE A 222 -4.07 -6.60 -13.04
C ILE A 222 -3.36 -7.18 -11.81
N PHE A 223 -2.45 -6.42 -11.20
CA PHE A 223 -1.71 -6.87 -10.03
C PHE A 223 -2.65 -7.12 -8.84
N GLU A 224 -3.59 -6.23 -8.60
CA GLU A 224 -4.63 -6.37 -7.57
C GLU A 224 -5.43 -7.66 -7.78
N ARG A 225 -5.97 -7.88 -8.99
CA ARG A 225 -6.79 -9.07 -9.32
C ARG A 225 -6.02 -10.40 -9.36
N ILE A 226 -4.70 -10.38 -9.51
CA ILE A 226 -3.89 -11.60 -9.41
C ILE A 226 -3.61 -11.94 -7.95
N ASN A 227 -3.43 -10.94 -7.09
CA ASN A 227 -3.08 -11.14 -5.69
C ASN A 227 -4.28 -11.42 -4.76
N THR A 228 -5.53 -11.30 -5.24
CA THR A 228 -6.77 -11.58 -4.49
C THR A 228 -6.92 -13.02 -4.00
N GLY A 229 -6.13 -13.98 -4.50
CA GLY A 229 -6.11 -15.36 -3.99
C GLY A 229 -5.27 -15.58 -2.72
N SER A 230 -4.52 -14.57 -2.28
CA SER A 230 -3.71 -14.53 -1.04
C SER A 230 -4.11 -13.30 -0.20
N GLU A 231 -3.51 -13.10 0.98
CA GLU A 231 -3.72 -11.89 1.80
C GLU A 231 -3.63 -10.64 0.90
N LYS A 232 -4.75 -9.89 0.79
CA LYS A 232 -4.85 -8.74 -0.11
C LYS A 232 -3.78 -7.71 0.26
N LEU A 233 -2.95 -7.34 -0.72
CA LEU A 233 -2.05 -6.19 -0.55
C LEU A 233 -2.90 -4.93 -0.53
N ASN A 234 -2.65 -4.02 0.40
CA ASN A 234 -3.36 -2.74 0.43
C ASN A 234 -2.81 -1.74 -0.60
N GLY A 235 -3.51 -0.62 -0.77
CA GLY A 235 -3.16 0.43 -1.72
C GLY A 235 -1.70 0.88 -1.63
N MET A 236 -1.16 1.15 -0.44
CA MET A 236 0.24 1.52 -0.29
C MET A 236 1.20 0.39 -0.68
N GLN A 237 0.92 -0.86 -0.35
CA GLN A 237 1.76 -2.00 -0.75
C GLN A 237 1.72 -2.25 -2.26
N ILE A 238 0.58 -1.97 -2.91
CA ILE A 238 0.42 -1.99 -4.36
C ILE A 238 1.20 -0.82 -5.00
N ARG A 239 1.08 0.40 -4.49
CA ARG A 239 1.91 1.55 -4.91
C ARG A 239 3.38 1.28 -4.70
N LYS A 240 3.70 0.61 -3.59
CA LYS A 240 5.02 0.08 -3.26
C LYS A 240 5.44 -1.11 -4.13
N SER A 241 4.60 -1.59 -5.05
CA SER A 241 4.96 -2.60 -6.05
C SER A 241 5.01 -2.06 -7.48
N LEU A 242 4.33 -0.95 -7.77
CA LEU A 242 4.12 -0.47 -9.14
C LEU A 242 4.73 0.92 -9.46
N ALA A 243 4.81 1.86 -8.50
CA ALA A 243 5.34 3.21 -8.69
C ALA A 243 6.76 3.44 -8.11
N TYR A 244 7.69 2.48 -8.23
CA TYR A 244 9.00 2.63 -7.57
C TYR A 244 9.75 3.80 -8.11
N GLY A 245 10.52 4.41 -7.26
CA GLY A 245 11.66 5.14 -7.71
C GLY A 245 12.30 5.81 -6.53
N PRO A 246 13.21 6.76 -6.80
CA PRO A 246 13.80 7.58 -5.76
C PRO A 246 12.73 8.21 -4.84
N PHE A 247 11.53 8.47 -5.36
CA PHE A 247 10.45 9.06 -4.56
C PHE A 247 9.92 8.08 -3.51
N ILE A 248 9.48 6.88 -3.91
CA ILE A 248 9.00 5.88 -2.94
C ILE A 248 10.13 5.44 -2.00
N GLU A 249 11.37 5.31 -2.48
CA GLU A 249 12.51 5.01 -1.59
C GLU A 249 12.68 6.08 -0.50
N SER A 250 12.68 7.35 -0.89
CA SER A 250 12.78 8.47 0.05
C SER A 250 11.57 8.54 0.98
N LEU A 251 10.37 8.18 0.51
CA LEU A 251 9.14 8.13 1.29
C LEU A 251 9.22 7.09 2.42
N TYR A 252 9.63 5.86 2.11
CA TYR A 252 9.83 4.82 3.13
C TYR A 252 10.94 5.21 4.11
N SER A 253 12.05 5.76 3.60
CA SER A 253 13.14 6.21 4.45
C SER A 253 12.71 7.33 5.39
N ALA A 254 11.85 8.25 4.93
CA ALA A 254 11.31 9.32 5.75
C ALA A 254 10.33 8.77 6.79
N ALA A 255 9.33 8.00 6.37
CA ALA A 255 8.28 7.47 7.25
C ALA A 255 8.79 6.55 8.36
N SER A 256 9.98 5.94 8.21
CA SER A 256 10.62 5.11 9.24
C SER A 256 11.65 5.84 10.11
N ARG A 257 11.82 7.16 9.95
CA ARG A 257 12.93 7.91 10.57
C ARG A 257 12.66 8.42 11.99
N SER A 258 11.40 8.68 12.33
CA SER A 258 11.00 9.30 13.60
C SER A 258 10.20 8.35 14.47
N ASP A 259 10.69 8.08 15.68
CA ASP A 259 9.97 7.27 16.68
C ASP A 259 8.68 7.96 17.12
N ASN A 260 8.67 9.30 17.20
CA ASN A 260 7.48 10.08 17.51
C ASN A 260 6.41 9.88 16.44
N TYR A 261 6.78 9.91 15.15
CA TYR A 261 5.87 9.63 14.05
C TYR A 261 5.36 8.19 14.07
N LEU A 262 6.26 7.21 14.24
CA LEU A 262 5.87 5.80 14.32
C LEU A 262 4.96 5.51 15.52
N SER A 263 5.11 6.25 16.62
CA SER A 263 4.28 6.10 17.82
C SER A 263 2.81 6.48 17.63
N LEU A 264 2.47 7.16 16.52
CA LEU A 264 1.09 7.45 16.14
C LEU A 264 0.35 6.22 15.61
N PHE A 265 1.08 5.18 15.20
CA PHE A 265 0.53 4.00 14.52
C PHE A 265 0.68 2.73 15.38
N THR A 266 -0.26 1.80 15.25
CA THR A 266 -0.15 0.48 15.88
C THR A 266 0.85 -0.40 15.13
N SER A 267 1.32 -1.47 15.79
CA SER A 267 2.22 -2.45 15.15
C SER A 267 1.59 -3.11 13.91
N THR A 268 0.27 -3.28 13.89
CA THR A 268 -0.47 -3.83 12.76
C THR A 268 -0.50 -2.84 11.60
N GLN A 269 -0.82 -1.57 11.87
CA GLN A 269 -0.79 -0.49 10.88
C GLN A 269 0.60 -0.29 10.26
N ILE A 270 1.67 -0.42 11.06
CA ILE A 270 3.05 -0.36 10.55
C ILE A 270 3.36 -1.53 9.61
N LYS A 271 2.96 -2.77 9.95
CA LYS A 271 3.13 -3.95 9.08
C LYS A 271 2.36 -3.81 7.76
N LYS A 272 1.20 -3.16 7.80
CA LYS A 272 0.38 -2.81 6.63
C LYS A 272 0.90 -1.54 5.92
N ASP A 273 2.09 -1.00 6.21
CA ASP A 273 2.63 0.20 5.55
C ASP A 273 1.72 1.46 5.64
N LEU A 274 0.73 1.52 6.55
CA LEU A 274 -0.22 2.64 6.65
C LEU A 274 0.46 3.94 7.10
N HIS A 275 1.50 3.83 7.93
CA HIS A 275 2.37 4.96 8.29
C HIS A 275 3.07 5.59 7.07
N VAL A 276 3.33 4.82 6.02
CA VAL A 276 3.91 5.32 4.78
C VAL A 276 2.83 6.00 3.93
N GLU A 277 1.63 5.42 3.88
CA GLU A 277 0.50 6.02 3.19
C GLU A 277 0.10 7.36 3.80
N ALA A 278 0.05 7.46 5.14
CA ALA A 278 -0.20 8.70 5.84
C ALA A 278 0.83 9.79 5.48
N PHE A 279 2.10 9.42 5.35
CA PHE A 279 3.14 10.36 4.92
C PHE A 279 2.93 10.80 3.48
N LEU A 280 2.59 9.86 2.58
CA LEU A 280 2.26 10.16 1.18
C LEU A 280 1.06 11.10 1.07
N ARG A 281 0.03 10.89 1.90
CA ARG A 281 -1.16 11.74 1.98
C ARG A 281 -0.82 13.16 2.41
N ILE A 282 0.05 13.36 3.42
CA ILE A 282 0.52 14.70 3.80
C ILE A 282 1.09 15.43 2.58
N LEU A 283 1.94 14.77 1.79
CA LEU A 283 2.56 15.37 0.59
C LEU A 283 1.54 15.64 -0.51
N ALA A 284 0.78 14.62 -0.92
CA ALA A 284 -0.14 14.70 -2.06
C ALA A 284 -1.26 15.71 -1.81
N MET A 285 -1.89 15.67 -0.63
CA MET A 285 -3.00 16.57 -0.32
C MET A 285 -2.54 18.02 -0.16
N SER A 286 -1.34 18.24 0.39
CA SER A 286 -0.74 19.58 0.45
C SER A 286 -0.43 20.13 -0.94
N ASP A 287 0.14 19.31 -1.83
CA ASP A 287 0.43 19.74 -3.20
C ASP A 287 -0.86 20.03 -3.99
N ILE A 288 -1.96 19.30 -3.74
CA ILE A 288 -3.28 19.62 -4.30
C ILE A 288 -3.77 20.98 -3.77
N TYR A 289 -3.78 21.16 -2.45
CA TYR A 289 -4.31 22.36 -1.82
C TYR A 289 -3.56 23.63 -2.25
N TYR A 290 -2.23 23.57 -2.26
CA TYR A 290 -1.37 24.68 -2.67
C TYR A 290 -1.15 24.76 -4.20
N GLY A 291 -1.88 23.97 -4.99
CA GLY A 291 -1.91 24.07 -6.45
C GLY A 291 -0.64 23.62 -7.18
N LYS A 292 0.23 22.85 -6.51
CA LYS A 292 1.45 22.24 -7.07
C LYS A 292 1.16 20.95 -7.85
N PHE A 293 0.04 20.30 -7.55
CA PHE A 293 -0.44 19.11 -8.25
C PHE A 293 -1.93 19.24 -8.56
N LYS A 294 -2.35 18.75 -9.72
CA LYS A 294 -3.77 18.68 -10.12
C LYS A 294 -4.06 17.24 -10.51
N SER A 295 -4.80 16.54 -9.67
CA SER A 295 -5.22 15.18 -10.01
C SER A 295 -6.26 15.21 -11.12
N SER A 296 -6.09 14.30 -12.09
CA SER A 296 -7.11 14.01 -13.10
C SER A 296 -8.15 12.99 -12.61
N LYS A 297 -7.91 12.35 -11.46
CA LYS A 297 -8.73 11.29 -10.89
C LYS A 297 -9.43 11.76 -9.61
N GLN A 298 -10.46 11.02 -9.19
CA GLN A 298 -11.16 11.22 -7.92
C GLN A 298 -10.95 10.01 -7.00
N GLY A 299 -11.07 10.24 -5.70
CA GLY A 299 -10.85 9.22 -4.68
C GLY A 299 -9.39 9.17 -4.21
N ILE A 300 -9.20 8.90 -2.92
CA ILE A 300 -7.86 8.94 -2.29
C ILE A 300 -6.94 7.93 -2.99
N LYS A 301 -7.41 6.69 -3.23
CA LYS A 301 -6.63 5.64 -3.87
C LYS A 301 -6.04 6.12 -5.21
N ASN A 302 -6.90 6.61 -6.10
CA ASN A 302 -6.50 7.03 -7.44
C ASN A 302 -5.60 8.27 -7.43
N ILE A 303 -5.85 9.23 -6.53
CA ILE A 303 -5.01 10.43 -6.35
C ILE A 303 -3.59 10.01 -5.96
N LEU A 304 -3.46 9.11 -4.99
CA LEU A 304 -2.17 8.66 -4.50
C LEU A 304 -1.41 7.85 -5.54
N ASP A 305 -2.11 7.05 -6.34
CA ASP A 305 -1.52 6.31 -7.48
C ASP A 305 -0.96 7.28 -8.52
N GLU A 306 -1.76 8.26 -8.95
CA GLU A 306 -1.35 9.27 -9.93
C GLU A 306 -0.17 10.12 -9.41
N TYR A 307 -0.24 10.55 -8.15
CA TYR A 307 0.83 11.33 -7.52
C TYR A 307 2.14 10.53 -7.44
N GLY A 308 2.09 9.26 -7.02
CA GLY A 308 3.25 8.39 -6.94
C GLY A 308 3.92 8.14 -8.30
N GLU A 309 3.12 7.93 -9.35
CA GLU A 309 3.63 7.76 -10.72
C GLU A 309 4.24 9.03 -11.28
N GLN A 310 3.63 10.20 -11.07
CA GLN A 310 4.17 11.45 -11.57
C GLN A 310 5.48 11.85 -10.86
N LYS A 311 5.55 11.57 -9.56
CA LYS A 311 6.73 11.86 -8.73
C LYS A 311 7.80 10.79 -8.77
N LYS A 312 7.58 9.67 -9.49
CA LYS A 312 8.42 8.47 -9.51
C LYS A 312 9.93 8.75 -9.52
N SER A 313 10.39 9.64 -10.39
CA SER A 313 11.82 9.97 -10.57
C SER A 313 12.37 11.07 -9.64
N GLU A 314 11.52 11.70 -8.82
CA GLU A 314 11.91 12.75 -7.87
C GLU A 314 12.34 12.15 -6.52
N SER A 315 12.78 12.95 -5.56
CA SER A 315 13.01 12.52 -4.17
C SER A 315 12.47 13.57 -3.22
N ILE A 316 11.97 13.14 -2.06
CA ILE A 316 11.49 14.07 -1.04
C ILE A 316 12.71 14.82 -0.49
N SER A 317 12.65 16.15 -0.50
CA SER A 317 13.75 16.98 0.01
C SER A 317 13.91 16.80 1.53
N GLU A 318 15.15 16.75 2.00
CA GLU A 318 15.49 16.68 3.42
C GLU A 318 14.92 17.86 4.23
N GLU A 319 14.77 19.03 3.60
CA GLU A 319 14.15 20.20 4.22
C GLU A 319 12.68 19.95 4.57
N VAL A 320 11.90 19.37 3.65
CA VAL A 320 10.49 19.01 3.89
C VAL A 320 10.38 17.97 5.00
N ILE A 321 11.23 16.95 4.98
CA ILE A 321 11.25 15.89 6.01
C ILE A 321 11.54 16.50 7.39
N SER A 322 12.56 17.37 7.47
CA SER A 322 12.96 18.02 8.72
C SER A 322 11.87 18.93 9.26
N LYS A 323 11.24 19.73 8.39
CA LYS A 323 10.12 20.61 8.76
C LYS A 323 8.94 19.80 9.29
N LEU A 324 8.55 18.73 8.59
CA LEU A 324 7.45 17.87 8.99
C LEU A 324 7.65 17.28 10.38
N PHE A 325 8.82 16.70 10.66
CA PHE A 325 9.08 16.16 11.98
C PHE A 325 9.20 17.24 13.06
N SER A 326 9.79 18.40 12.75
CA SER A 326 9.82 19.51 13.72
C SER A 326 8.42 20.04 14.06
N SER A 327 7.51 20.11 13.09
CA SER A 327 6.12 20.50 13.31
C SER A 327 5.34 19.44 14.10
N LEU A 328 5.61 18.15 13.83
CA LEU A 328 5.03 17.06 14.60
C LEU A 328 5.51 17.08 16.06
N ASP A 329 6.79 17.30 16.29
CA ASP A 329 7.35 17.34 17.64
C ASP A 329 6.76 18.51 18.45
N GLN A 330 6.61 19.69 17.83
CA GLN A 330 5.91 20.82 18.45
C GLN A 330 4.46 20.46 18.82
N LEU A 331 3.75 19.82 17.90
CA LEU A 331 2.38 19.38 18.12
C LEU A 331 2.25 18.37 19.29
N LEU A 332 3.20 17.43 19.40
CA LEU A 332 3.23 16.45 20.47
C LEU A 332 3.65 17.05 21.83
N GLU A 333 4.45 18.10 21.85
CA GLU A 333 4.75 18.86 23.09
C GLU A 333 3.52 19.60 23.63
N PHE A 334 2.67 20.14 22.74
CA PHE A 334 1.45 20.86 23.12
C PHE A 334 0.30 19.94 23.57
N PHE A 335 0.32 18.65 23.19
CA PHE A 335 -0.69 17.67 23.56
C PHE A 335 -0.08 16.60 24.47
N GLU A 336 -0.21 16.78 25.80
CA GLU A 336 0.29 15.83 26.81
C GLU A 336 -0.30 14.41 26.69
N ALA A 337 -1.41 14.24 25.97
CA ALA A 337 -1.98 12.94 25.65
C ALA A 337 -1.75 12.64 24.17
N LYS A 338 -1.29 11.43 23.84
CA LYS A 338 -1.14 10.82 22.49
C LYS A 338 -2.46 10.71 21.68
N LYS A 339 -3.41 11.60 21.95
CA LYS A 339 -4.74 11.69 21.38
C LYS A 339 -4.82 12.69 20.21
N LEU A 340 -3.77 13.47 19.95
CA LEU A 340 -3.72 14.36 18.79
C LEU A 340 -3.99 13.59 17.49
N PHE A 341 -4.62 14.26 16.52
CA PHE A 341 -5.07 13.71 15.23
C PHE A 341 -6.24 12.72 15.31
N ARG A 342 -6.93 12.67 16.45
CA ARG A 342 -8.18 11.92 16.62
C ARG A 342 -9.38 12.87 16.66
N ARG A 343 -10.58 12.31 16.49
CA ARG A 343 -11.82 13.09 16.49
C ARG A 343 -12.19 13.54 17.90
N VAL A 344 -13.10 14.52 17.98
CA VAL A 344 -13.63 15.05 19.24
C VAL A 344 -15.12 14.76 19.30
N ASN A 345 -15.58 14.24 20.44
CA ASN A 345 -16.97 13.82 20.63
C ASN A 345 -17.86 14.94 21.21
N ALA A 346 -19.14 14.63 21.42
CA ALA A 346 -20.12 15.55 22.04
C ALA A 346 -19.66 16.08 23.40
N ASN A 347 -18.95 15.26 24.19
CA ASN A 347 -18.45 15.62 25.52
C ASN A 347 -17.16 16.44 25.48
N ARG A 348 -16.66 16.76 24.28
CA ARG A 348 -15.40 17.47 24.04
C ARG A 348 -14.16 16.68 24.45
N ASP A 349 -14.31 15.37 24.54
CA ASP A 349 -13.19 14.45 24.71
C ASP A 349 -12.61 14.05 23.36
N ILE A 350 -11.28 13.93 23.33
CA ILE A 350 -10.57 13.40 22.18
C ILE A 350 -10.58 11.86 22.27
N GLU A 351 -11.12 11.22 21.24
CA GLU A 351 -11.35 9.77 21.21
C GLU A 351 -11.30 9.19 19.79
N GLY A 352 -11.33 7.85 19.72
CA GLY A 352 -11.25 7.10 18.47
C GLY A 352 -9.82 6.89 17.98
N ILE A 353 -9.69 6.50 16.72
CA ILE A 353 -8.43 6.15 16.07
C ILE A 353 -7.79 7.35 15.34
N LEU A 354 -6.56 7.17 14.90
CA LEU A 354 -5.80 8.17 14.15
C LEU A 354 -6.54 8.53 12.84
N ASN A 355 -6.98 9.77 12.71
CA ASN A 355 -7.64 10.25 11.50
C ASN A 355 -6.62 10.84 10.52
N PHE A 356 -6.43 10.18 9.37
CA PHE A 356 -5.45 10.63 8.38
C PHE A 356 -5.83 11.98 7.75
N GLY A 357 -7.12 12.30 7.67
CA GLY A 357 -7.60 13.60 7.19
C GLY A 357 -7.17 14.75 8.11
N ILE A 358 -7.20 14.54 9.42
CA ILE A 358 -6.71 15.51 10.40
C ILE A 358 -5.18 15.61 10.32
N LEU A 359 -4.48 14.47 10.31
CA LEU A 359 -3.02 14.43 10.21
C LEU A 359 -2.49 15.12 8.95
N GLU A 360 -3.04 14.79 7.78
CA GLU A 360 -2.57 15.31 6.48
C GLU A 360 -2.76 16.81 6.34
N SER A 361 -3.88 17.34 6.84
CA SER A 361 -4.23 18.75 6.68
C SER A 361 -3.58 19.63 7.76
N LEU A 362 -3.52 19.20 9.01
CA LEU A 362 -2.85 19.95 10.07
C LEU A 362 -1.34 20.08 9.80
N LEU A 363 -0.65 18.97 9.54
CA LEU A 363 0.77 19.02 9.16
C LEU A 363 0.97 19.71 7.82
N GLY A 364 0.04 19.53 6.87
CA GLY A 364 0.08 20.20 5.57
C GLY A 364 0.09 21.73 5.69
N VAL A 365 -0.81 22.28 6.51
CA VAL A 365 -0.89 23.73 6.74
C VAL A 365 0.34 24.28 7.47
N MET A 366 0.85 23.57 8.49
CA MET A 366 2.07 23.99 9.19
C MET A 366 3.31 23.97 8.30
N VAL A 367 3.53 22.87 7.56
CA VAL A 367 4.77 22.64 6.81
C VAL A 367 4.79 23.40 5.48
N PHE A 368 3.67 23.38 4.74
CA PHE A 368 3.61 23.94 3.39
C PHE A 368 2.94 25.33 3.35
N GLY A 369 2.02 25.60 4.28
CA GLY A 369 1.43 26.93 4.45
C GLY A 369 2.26 27.90 5.28
N GLY A 370 3.19 27.37 6.09
CA GLY A 370 4.06 28.17 6.96
C GLY A 370 3.39 28.67 8.23
N TYR A 371 2.25 28.10 8.60
CA TYR A 371 1.51 28.48 9.80
C TYR A 371 2.14 27.88 11.07
N LYS A 372 1.90 28.54 12.20
CA LYS A 372 2.39 28.19 13.53
C LYS A 372 1.23 27.92 14.48
N LEU A 373 1.54 27.16 15.53
CA LEU A 373 0.59 26.88 16.60
C LEU A 373 0.41 28.12 17.47
N PRO A 374 -0.84 28.61 17.66
CA PRO A 374 -1.11 29.60 18.69
C PRO A 374 -1.01 28.99 20.09
N ASP A 375 -0.76 29.82 21.10
CA ASP A 375 -0.69 29.38 22.51
C ASP A 375 -1.97 28.67 22.99
N ASN A 376 -3.13 29.07 22.45
CA ASN A 376 -4.44 28.47 22.77
C ASN A 376 -4.91 27.41 21.76
N PHE A 377 -3.99 26.78 21.02
CA PHE A 377 -4.34 25.82 19.97
C PHE A 377 -5.19 24.65 20.47
N ASN A 378 -4.89 24.10 21.65
CA ASN A 378 -5.62 22.95 22.20
C ASN A 378 -7.11 23.28 22.43
N GLU A 379 -7.40 24.44 23.02
CA GLU A 379 -8.78 24.91 23.23
C GLU A 379 -9.49 25.16 21.89
N LYS A 380 -8.81 25.81 20.92
CA LYS A 380 -9.34 26.01 19.57
C LYS A 380 -9.66 24.68 18.88
N TYR A 381 -8.76 23.70 18.97
CA TYR A 381 -8.92 22.38 18.38
C TYR A 381 -10.14 21.67 18.97
N ILE A 382 -10.22 21.52 20.29
CA ILE A 382 -11.33 20.82 20.96
C ILE A 382 -12.68 21.50 20.65
N ASN A 383 -12.72 22.82 20.72
CA ASN A 383 -13.96 23.57 20.48
C ASN A 383 -14.43 23.45 19.03
N HIS A 384 -13.53 23.64 18.06
CA HIS A 384 -13.91 23.64 16.65
C HIS A 384 -14.20 22.22 16.14
N MET A 385 -13.39 21.23 16.53
CA MET A 385 -13.62 19.84 16.14
C MET A 385 -14.92 19.28 16.74
N GLY A 386 -15.25 19.62 17.99
CA GLY A 386 -16.54 19.23 18.55
C GLY A 386 -17.72 20.04 17.96
N GLN A 387 -17.51 21.27 17.47
CA GLN A 387 -18.57 21.99 16.72
C GLN A 387 -18.86 21.32 15.37
N LEU A 388 -17.83 20.81 14.68
CA LEU A 388 -18.01 20.01 13.47
C LEU A 388 -18.79 18.72 13.76
N PHE A 389 -18.56 18.12 14.93
CA PHE A 389 -19.32 16.95 15.39
C PHE A 389 -20.79 17.30 15.66
N ASP A 390 -21.06 18.36 16.43
CA ASP A 390 -22.43 18.80 16.75
C ASP A 390 -23.21 19.17 15.49
N GLY A 391 -22.59 19.90 14.56
CA GLY A 391 -23.21 20.29 13.29
C GLY A 391 -23.50 19.11 12.36
N TYR A 392 -22.72 18.02 12.45
CA TYR A 392 -23.01 16.77 11.73
C TYR A 392 -24.22 16.05 12.31
N LEU A 393 -24.32 15.96 13.64
CA LEU A 393 -25.48 15.35 14.32
C LEU A 393 -26.81 16.06 14.03
N LEU A 394 -26.76 17.38 13.83
CA LEU A 394 -27.94 18.21 13.54
C LEU A 394 -28.28 18.27 12.05
N ASP A 395 -27.55 17.58 11.17
CA ASP A 395 -27.64 17.67 9.70
C ASP A 395 -27.47 19.12 9.18
N GLU A 396 -26.79 19.97 9.95
CA GLU A 396 -26.55 21.38 9.65
C GLU A 396 -25.25 21.57 8.85
N SER A 397 -24.28 20.67 9.02
CA SER A 397 -23.00 20.75 8.32
C SER A 397 -22.34 19.39 8.12
N HIS A 398 -21.73 19.18 6.94
CA HIS A 398 -20.96 17.98 6.65
C HIS A 398 -19.57 18.06 7.29
N ASN A 399 -19.23 17.11 8.17
CA ASN A 399 -17.91 16.98 8.75
C ASN A 399 -16.92 16.39 7.71
N PRO A 400 -15.92 17.14 7.22
CA PRO A 400 -15.01 16.66 6.17
C PRO A 400 -13.99 15.61 6.66
N PHE A 401 -14.00 15.29 7.96
CA PHE A 401 -13.17 14.26 8.57
C PHE A 401 -13.93 12.97 8.87
N SER A 402 -15.27 12.91 8.66
CA SER A 402 -16.09 11.74 8.99
C SER A 402 -16.02 10.62 7.94
N THR A 403 -15.74 10.99 6.69
CA THR A 403 -15.60 10.06 5.56
C THR A 403 -14.22 10.19 4.95
N SER A 404 -13.65 9.09 4.46
CA SER A 404 -12.33 9.05 3.81
C SER A 404 -12.42 9.55 2.35
N THR A 405 -13.08 10.69 2.13
CA THR A 405 -13.34 11.20 0.78
C THR A 405 -12.12 11.95 0.23
N GLY A 406 -11.72 11.54 -0.97
CA GLY A 406 -10.63 12.16 -1.75
C GLY A 406 -11.09 13.25 -2.71
N SER A 407 -12.29 13.80 -2.56
CA SER A 407 -12.73 14.89 -3.45
C SER A 407 -11.91 16.16 -3.17
N VAL A 408 -11.57 16.90 -4.21
CA VAL A 408 -10.80 18.16 -4.08
C VAL A 408 -11.52 19.15 -3.16
N SER A 409 -12.86 19.17 -3.17
CA SER A 409 -13.65 20.00 -2.26
C SER A 409 -13.52 19.56 -0.80
N SER A 410 -13.49 18.26 -0.52
CA SER A 410 -13.29 17.72 0.83
C SER A 410 -11.88 18.03 1.35
N ILE A 411 -10.85 17.78 0.52
CA ILE A 411 -9.45 18.12 0.83
C ILE A 411 -9.33 19.61 1.16
N LYS A 412 -9.92 20.48 0.33
CA LYS A 412 -9.88 21.93 0.54
C LYS A 412 -10.51 22.34 1.86
N LYS A 413 -11.69 21.81 2.19
CA LYS A 413 -12.35 22.08 3.47
C LYS A 413 -11.49 21.68 4.68
N ARG A 414 -10.83 20.51 4.62
CA ARG A 414 -9.94 20.04 5.71
C ARG A 414 -8.80 21.03 5.98
N PHE A 415 -8.15 21.54 4.94
CA PHE A 415 -7.06 22.52 5.08
C PHE A 415 -7.56 23.89 5.55
N GLU A 416 -8.67 24.39 5.01
CA GLU A 416 -9.26 25.69 5.41
C GLU A 416 -9.62 25.71 6.91
N ILE A 417 -10.09 24.59 7.46
CA ILE A 417 -10.37 24.44 8.90
C ILE A 417 -9.11 24.69 9.73
N PHE A 418 -7.97 24.10 9.37
CA PHE A 418 -6.72 24.32 10.12
C PHE A 418 -6.07 25.68 9.85
N GLU A 419 -6.21 26.26 8.66
CA GLU A 419 -5.80 27.65 8.43
C GLU A 419 -6.56 28.65 9.31
N GLY A 420 -7.82 28.36 9.65
CA GLY A 420 -8.61 29.16 10.60
C GLY A 420 -8.19 28.99 12.06
N MET A 421 -7.55 27.86 12.42
CA MET A 421 -7.10 27.60 13.79
C MET A 421 -5.67 28.08 14.05
N LEU A 422 -4.81 28.01 13.05
CA LEU A 422 -3.38 28.32 13.14
C LEU A 422 -3.08 29.79 12.84
N GLU A 423 -1.87 30.25 13.17
CA GLU A 423 -1.42 31.62 12.94
C GLU A 423 -0.38 31.68 11.82
N LYS A 424 -0.49 32.67 10.93
CA LYS A 424 0.41 32.81 9.78
C LYS A 424 1.69 33.58 10.12
#